data_AF-A0A063Y306-F1
#
_entry.id   AF-A0A063Y306-F1
#
_cell.length_a   1.000
_cell.length_b   1.000
_cell.length_c   1.000
_cell.angle_alpha   90.00
_cell.angle_beta   90.00
_cell.angle_gamma   90.00
#
_symmetry.space_group_name_H-M   'P 1'
#
loop_
_entity.id
_entity.type
_entity.pdbx_description
1 polymer ?
#
loop_
_entity_poly.entity_id
_entity_poly.type
_entity_poly.pdbx_seq_one_letter_code
_entity_poly.pdbx_strand_id
1 'polypeptide(L)' 'MDEDPGLKPEAHIWTGHDVEWLEYEGIPSYNEWQPGR' A
#
# COMPACT_ATOMS: atom_id res chain seq x y z
N MET A 1 -5.75 18.31 -16.99
CA MET A 1 -6.04 16.87 -17.05
C MET A 1 -4.82 16.26 -16.46
N ASP A 2 -4.85 16.08 -15.14
CA ASP A 2 -3.71 15.60 -14.37
C ASP A 2 -3.37 14.22 -14.90
N GLU A 3 -2.24 14.16 -15.61
CA GLU A 3 -1.70 12.93 -16.16
C GLU A 3 -1.44 11.99 -14.98
N ASP A 4 -1.97 10.77 -15.07
CA ASP A 4 -1.71 9.75 -14.08
C ASP A 4 -0.18 9.62 -13.94
N PRO A 5 0.40 9.90 -12.76
CA PRO A 5 1.84 10.00 -12.61
C PRO A 5 2.55 8.66 -12.86
N GLY A 6 1.83 7.58 -13.17
CA GLY A 6 2.35 6.25 -13.48
C GLY A 6 3.00 5.56 -12.28
N LEU A 7 3.08 6.25 -11.15
CA LEU A 7 3.60 5.75 -9.89
C LEU A 7 2.54 4.91 -9.21
N LYS A 8 2.78 3.61 -9.20
CA LYS A 8 1.97 2.65 -8.45
C LYS A 8 2.59 2.41 -7.07
N PRO A 9 1.78 2.21 -6.03
CA PRO A 9 2.29 1.81 -4.73
C PRO A 9 3.04 0.48 -4.84
N GLU A 10 4.24 0.41 -4.26
CA GLU A 10 5.05 -0.82 -4.27
C GLU A 10 4.73 -1.75 -3.09
N ALA A 11 4.19 -1.20 -2.00
CA ALA A 11 3.81 -1.94 -0.81
C ALA A 11 2.71 -1.21 -0.04
N HIS A 12 1.85 -1.98 0.62
CA HIS A 12 0.87 -1.48 1.57
C HIS A 12 1.40 -1.71 2.99
N ILE A 13 1.94 -0.68 3.63
CA ILE A 13 2.42 -0.73 5.02
C ILE A 13 1.36 -0.18 5.98
N TRP A 14 1.46 -0.54 7.26
CA TRP A 14 0.52 -0.12 8.32
C TRP A 14 -0.89 -0.70 8.22
N THR A 15 -1.03 -1.89 7.63
CA THR A 15 -2.33 -2.58 7.52
C THR A 15 -3.01 -2.89 8.86
N GLY A 16 -2.29 -2.82 9.99
CA GLY A 16 -2.89 -2.97 11.32
C GLY A 16 -3.82 -1.82 11.73
N HIS A 17 -3.70 -0.67 11.06
CA HIS A 17 -4.57 0.49 11.26
C HIS A 17 -5.56 0.67 10.12
N ASP A 18 -5.66 -0.32 9.25
CA ASP A 18 -6.41 -0.20 8.03
C ASP A 18 -7.90 -0.46 8.22
N VAL A 19 -8.69 0.12 7.32
CA VAL A 19 -10.15 0.08 7.32
C VAL A 19 -10.63 -0.91 6.25
N GLU A 20 -11.74 -1.61 6.51
CA GLU A 20 -12.22 -2.72 5.67
C GLU A 20 -12.50 -2.35 4.21
N TRP A 21 -12.61 -1.07 3.88
CA TRP A 21 -12.83 -0.57 2.52
C TRP A 21 -11.53 -0.21 1.77
N LEU A 22 -10.38 -0.27 2.43
CA LEU A 22 -9.07 0.07 1.86
C LEU A 22 -8.31 -1.20 1.45
N GLU A 23 -8.95 -2.04 0.64
CA GLU A 23 -8.32 -3.24 0.11
C GLU A 23 -7.39 -2.87 -1.05
N TYR A 24 -6.12 -3.26 -0.95
CA TYR A 24 -5.16 -3.13 -2.04
C TYR A 24 -4.81 -4.51 -2.58
N GLU A 25 -5.31 -4.83 -3.77
CA GLU A 25 -5.01 -6.08 -4.46
C GLU A 25 -3.70 -5.98 -5.25
N GLY A 26 -2.86 -7.03 -5.16
CA GLY A 26 -1.69 -7.19 -6.01
C GLY A 26 -0.39 -6.53 -5.54
N ILE A 27 -0.34 -6.00 -4.32
CA ILE A 27 0.90 -5.48 -3.70
C ILE A 27 1.12 -6.12 -2.31
N PRO A 28 2.37 -6.31 -1.88
CA PRO A 28 2.64 -6.89 -0.57
C PRO A 28 2.13 -5.99 0.56
N SER A 29 1.42 -6.59 1.51
CA SER A 29 0.84 -5.93 2.68
C SER A 29 1.64 -6.24 3.95
N TYR A 30 1.92 -5.22 4.76
CA TYR A 30 2.65 -5.31 6.02
C TYR A 30 1.89 -4.58 7.13
N ASN A 31 1.87 -5.16 8.34
CA ASN A 31 1.17 -4.57 9.50
C ASN A 31 1.82 -3.27 9.98
N GLU A 32 3.12 -3.12 9.73
CA GLU A 32 3.99 -2.01 10.11
C GLU A 32 5.06 -1.82 9.03
N TRP A 33 6.15 -1.12 9.33
CA TRP A 33 7.28 -0.99 8.41
C TRP A 33 7.85 -2.38 8.04
N GLN A 34 8.18 -2.58 6.76
CA GLN A 34 8.71 -3.87 6.30
C GLN A 34 10.06 -4.20 6.99
N PRO A 35 10.20 -5.41 7.58
CA PRO A 35 11.44 -5.79 8.23
C PRO A 35 12.55 -5.98 7.19
N GLY A 36 13.68 -5.27 7.36
CA GLY A 36 14.88 -5.42 6.53
C GLY A 36 15.01 -4.49 5.32
N ARG A 37 14.34 -3.33 5.32
CA ARG A 37 14.61 -2.23 4.37
C ARG A 37 15.65 -1.26 4.91
#